data_AF-A0AAE3H7L1-F1
#
_entry.id   AF-A0AAE3H7L1-F1
#
_cell.length_a   1.000
_cell.length_b   1.000
_cell.length_c   1.000
_cell.angle_alpha   90.00
_cell.angle_beta   90.00
_cell.angle_gamma   90.00
#
_symmetry.space_group_name_H-M   'P 1'
#
loop_
_entity.id
_entity.type
_entity.pdbx_description
1 polymer ?
#
loop_
_entity_poly.entity_id
_entity_poly.type
_entity_poly.pdbx_seq_one_letter_code
_entity_poly.pdbx_strand_id
1 'polypeptide(L)'
;MAAVLEPYIYEGGIHKHTLITELLEDLGGYLIQKIPAATEVTLIMLIPKKDVHLVEELGKKLLGKLTPAPLTGTEIAVVSPTLAVHHLPHSACDVAEHLRRDGANTNMIGLARGMGRRVALSADYERRLINEHDIALFSFGTFADCIKNKKPKLFEGIEIPIVVTGGPDLLTEDVPNADVYIGNIGRVAHRLRKSEELSSLDIMNRKVAEVVGIMREDLSKDPLAVLPPRVMKEIYEQIPEIEQVLTPAPVTLQLDGLRVKLPYDEFHGKVENLEFDEGTRLMELARVLPSKMKDYILIKIKRESEVGFAL
;
A
#
# COMPACT_ATOMS: atom_id res chain seq x y z
N MET A 1 23.52 3.87 11.94
CA MET A 1 23.07 3.36 10.62
C MET A 1 21.77 2.64 10.87
N ALA A 2 20.66 3.20 10.41
CA ALA A 2 19.35 2.56 10.52
C ALA A 2 19.41 1.15 9.91
N ALA A 3 18.90 0.15 10.64
CA ALA A 3 18.85 -1.21 10.13
C ALA A 3 17.97 -1.24 8.88
N VAL A 4 18.45 -1.86 7.79
CA VAL A 4 17.63 -2.09 6.60
C VAL A 4 16.55 -3.10 6.97
N LEU A 5 15.31 -2.64 7.07
CA LEU A 5 14.15 -3.47 7.36
C LEU A 5 13.60 -4.07 6.06
N GLU A 6 13.36 -5.38 6.06
CA GLU A 6 12.75 -6.11 4.96
C GLU A 6 11.36 -6.63 5.34
N PRO A 7 10.39 -6.55 4.43
CA PRO A 7 9.03 -6.96 4.72
C PRO A 7 8.78 -8.45 4.54
N TYR A 8 8.11 -9.04 5.52
CA TYR A 8 7.75 -10.46 5.53
C TYR A 8 6.33 -10.68 6.05
N ILE A 9 5.70 -11.73 5.53
CA ILE A 9 4.48 -12.32 6.07
C ILE A 9 4.84 -13.62 6.76
N TYR A 10 4.42 -13.76 8.01
CA TYR A 10 4.48 -15.02 8.75
C TYR A 10 3.08 -15.61 8.88
N GLU A 11 2.93 -16.87 8.49
CA GLU A 11 1.71 -17.66 8.65
C GLU A 11 2.00 -18.80 9.64
N GLY A 12 1.24 -18.92 10.71
CA GLY A 12 1.46 -19.98 11.69
C GLY A 12 0.33 -20.12 12.71
N GLY A 13 0.53 -20.96 13.74
CA GLY A 13 -0.48 -21.22 14.76
C GLY A 13 -0.67 -20.07 15.76
N ILE A 14 -1.91 -19.81 16.17
CA ILE A 14 -2.27 -18.71 17.09
C ILE A 14 -1.73 -18.90 18.52
N HIS A 15 -1.39 -20.10 18.97
CA HIS A 15 -1.01 -20.33 20.37
C HIS A 15 0.42 -19.90 20.72
N LYS A 16 1.34 -19.81 19.74
CA LYS A 16 2.76 -19.53 19.98
C LYS A 16 3.31 -18.34 19.19
N HIS A 17 2.43 -17.59 18.52
CA HIS A 17 2.83 -16.44 17.72
C HIS A 17 3.44 -15.30 18.56
N THR A 18 3.14 -15.22 19.86
CA THR A 18 3.74 -14.24 20.77
C THR A 18 5.26 -14.35 20.82
N LEU A 19 5.82 -15.56 20.68
CA LEU A 19 7.26 -15.76 20.63
C LEU A 19 7.90 -15.10 19.39
N ILE A 20 7.16 -15.03 18.28
CA ILE A 20 7.60 -14.35 17.06
C ILE A 20 7.55 -12.83 17.28
N THR A 21 6.50 -12.32 17.94
CA THR A 21 6.37 -10.87 18.19
C THR A 21 7.40 -10.38 19.21
N GLU A 22 7.66 -11.15 20.28
CA GLU A 22 8.72 -10.84 21.26
C GLU A 22 10.10 -10.83 20.59
N LEU A 23 10.42 -11.86 19.80
CA LEU A 23 11.67 -11.89 19.04
C LEU A 23 11.77 -10.71 18.06
N LEU A 24 10.67 -10.33 17.42
CA LEU A 24 10.65 -9.20 16.49
C LEU A 24 11.01 -7.89 17.22
N GLU A 25 10.44 -7.66 18.39
CA GLU A 25 10.71 -6.48 19.23
C GLU A 25 12.17 -6.47 19.70
N ASP A 26 12.70 -7.62 20.15
CA ASP A 26 14.11 -7.76 20.57
C ASP A 26 15.10 -7.44 19.44
N LEU A 27 14.73 -7.74 18.20
CA LEU A 27 15.53 -7.45 17.01
C LEU A 27 15.38 -5.99 16.55
N GLY A 28 14.43 -5.22 17.09
CA GLY A 28 14.11 -3.88 16.62
C GLY A 28 13.31 -3.86 15.30
N GLY A 29 12.57 -4.94 15.03
CA GLY A 29 11.58 -5.00 13.95
C GLY A 29 10.23 -4.39 14.36
N TYR A 30 9.31 -4.31 13.41
CA TYR A 30 7.99 -3.73 13.63
C TYR A 30 6.88 -4.67 13.16
N LEU A 31 5.87 -4.85 14.01
CA LEU A 31 4.62 -5.53 13.64
C LEU A 31 3.68 -4.53 12.97
N ILE A 32 3.35 -4.76 11.70
CA ILE A 32 2.45 -3.89 10.93
C ILE A 32 1.00 -4.33 11.09
N GLN A 33 0.74 -5.63 11.07
CA GLN A 33 -0.61 -6.13 11.23
C GLN A 33 -0.61 -7.55 11.79
N LYS A 34 -1.59 -7.81 12.64
CA LYS A 34 -1.91 -9.15 13.14
C LYS A 34 -3.33 -9.51 12.73
N ILE A 35 -3.47 -10.56 11.95
CA ILE A 35 -4.75 -11.05 11.45
C ILE A 35 -4.98 -12.44 12.05
N PRO A 36 -5.75 -12.55 13.14
CA PRO A 36 -6.09 -13.86 13.73
C PRO A 36 -7.16 -14.56 12.89
N ALA A 37 -6.95 -15.84 12.59
CA ALA A 37 -7.83 -16.68 11.79
C ALA A 37 -8.10 -18.03 12.51
N ALA A 38 -8.96 -18.00 13.53
CA ALA A 38 -9.32 -19.14 14.38
C ALA A 38 -8.11 -19.87 15.01
N THR A 39 -7.52 -20.84 14.30
CA THR A 39 -6.34 -21.59 14.73
C THR A 39 -5.03 -21.03 14.20
N GLU A 40 -5.09 -20.19 13.17
CA GLU A 40 -3.95 -19.61 12.48
C GLU A 40 -3.86 -18.10 12.75
N VAL A 41 -2.70 -17.55 12.47
CA VAL A 41 -2.45 -16.11 12.50
C VAL A 41 -1.52 -15.74 11.37
N THR A 42 -1.86 -14.65 10.69
CA THR A 42 -0.99 -14.00 9.71
C THR A 42 -0.42 -12.74 10.36
N LEU A 43 0.90 -12.66 10.45
CA LEU A 43 1.63 -11.49 10.93
C LEU A 43 2.32 -10.82 9.74
N ILE A 44 2.06 -9.54 9.55
CA ILE A 44 2.77 -8.70 8.58
C ILE A 44 3.82 -7.92 9.35
N MET A 45 5.09 -8.10 9.02
CA MET A 45 6.21 -7.63 9.83
C MET A 45 7.30 -7.00 8.97
N LEU A 46 8.04 -6.08 9.59
CA LEU A 46 9.29 -5.54 9.06
C LEU A 46 10.44 -6.05 9.93
N ILE A 47 11.35 -6.80 9.34
CA ILE A 47 12.42 -7.50 10.05
C ILE A 47 13.77 -6.92 9.60
N PRO A 48 14.72 -6.63 10.51
CA PRO A 48 16.07 -6.29 10.11
C PRO A 48 16.69 -7.37 9.22
N LYS A 49 17.20 -6.98 8.06
CA LYS A 49 17.76 -7.90 7.03
C LYS A 49 18.77 -8.90 7.59
N LYS A 50 19.60 -8.48 8.55
CA LYS A 50 20.64 -9.32 9.15
C LYS A 50 20.06 -10.47 9.99
N ASP A 51 18.87 -10.27 10.53
CA ASP A 51 18.30 -11.11 11.58
C ASP A 51 17.10 -11.94 11.11
N VAL A 52 16.76 -11.86 9.82
CA VAL A 52 15.69 -12.66 9.18
C VAL A 52 15.86 -14.16 9.45
N HIS A 53 17.11 -14.66 9.45
CA HIS A 53 17.41 -16.06 9.69
C HIS A 53 16.94 -16.54 11.07
N LEU A 54 17.00 -15.69 12.10
CA LEU A 54 16.56 -16.03 13.46
C LEU A 54 15.04 -16.20 13.52
N VAL A 55 14.31 -15.30 12.86
CA VAL A 55 12.84 -15.38 12.76
C VAL A 55 12.42 -16.59 11.93
N GLU A 56 13.15 -16.91 10.86
CA GLU A 56 12.88 -18.09 10.03
C GLU A 56 13.11 -19.40 10.81
N GLU A 57 14.18 -19.49 11.59
CA GLU A 57 14.46 -20.65 12.44
C GLU A 57 13.38 -20.86 13.51
N LEU A 58 12.95 -19.78 14.18
CA LEU A 58 11.86 -19.84 15.14
C LEU A 58 10.54 -20.21 14.46
N GLY A 59 10.25 -19.61 13.31
CA GLY A 59 9.07 -19.94 12.50
C GLY A 59 9.01 -21.42 12.14
N LYS A 60 10.12 -22.01 11.69
CA LYS A 60 10.22 -23.45 11.40
C LYS A 60 9.96 -24.31 12.65
N LYS A 61 10.50 -23.93 13.81
CA LYS A 61 10.23 -24.62 15.10
C LYS A 61 8.76 -24.56 15.50
N LEU A 62 8.06 -23.49 15.11
CA LEU A 62 6.64 -23.29 15.36
C LEU A 62 5.74 -23.85 14.25
N LEU A 63 6.30 -24.56 13.25
CA LEU A 63 5.60 -25.06 12.07
C LEU A 63 4.91 -23.96 11.25
N GLY A 64 5.44 -22.74 11.32
CA GLY A 64 4.99 -21.60 10.52
C GLY A 64 5.82 -21.42 9.25
N LYS A 65 5.31 -20.58 8.36
CA LYS A 65 5.91 -20.23 7.08
C LYS A 65 6.21 -18.74 7.06
N LEU A 66 7.44 -18.39 6.71
CA LEU A 66 7.86 -17.00 6.48
C LEU A 66 8.01 -16.79 4.97
N THR A 67 7.32 -15.79 4.42
CA THR A 67 7.36 -15.44 2.99
C THR A 67 7.69 -13.97 2.81
N PRO A 68 8.58 -13.61 1.86
CA PRO A 68 8.82 -12.21 1.52
C PRO A 68 7.54 -11.52 1.05
N ALA A 69 7.34 -10.28 1.47
CA ALA A 69 6.14 -9.50 1.16
C ALA A 69 6.54 -8.12 0.61
N PRO A 70 7.01 -8.03 -0.64
CA PRO A 70 7.69 -6.84 -1.14
C PRO A 70 6.83 -5.57 -1.12
N LEU A 71 5.49 -5.70 -1.13
CA LEU A 71 4.56 -4.58 -1.16
C LEU A 71 4.09 -4.12 0.23
N THR A 72 4.52 -4.77 1.32
CA THR A 72 4.20 -4.29 2.68
C THR A 72 4.66 -2.86 2.90
N GLY A 73 3.82 -2.08 3.56
CA GLY A 73 4.09 -0.66 3.81
C GLY A 73 3.79 0.24 2.62
N THR A 74 3.07 -0.26 1.61
CA THR A 74 2.59 0.53 0.48
C THR A 74 1.07 0.62 0.49
N GLU A 75 0.55 1.78 0.10
CA GLU A 75 -0.87 2.01 -0.18
C GLU A 75 -1.06 2.23 -1.68
N ILE A 76 -1.81 1.33 -2.33
CA ILE A 76 -2.02 1.33 -3.79
C ILE A 76 -3.47 1.68 -4.10
N ALA A 77 -3.68 2.71 -4.91
CA ALA A 77 -4.98 3.04 -5.46
C ALA A 77 -5.28 2.13 -6.67
N VAL A 78 -6.21 1.18 -6.52
CA VAL A 78 -6.72 0.39 -7.63
C VAL A 78 -7.88 1.13 -8.27
N VAL A 79 -7.59 1.84 -9.35
CA VAL A 79 -8.51 2.73 -10.04
C VAL A 79 -9.22 1.97 -11.15
N SER A 80 -10.54 1.91 -11.07
CA SER A 80 -11.38 1.36 -12.12
C SER A 80 -12.24 2.47 -12.74
N PRO A 81 -12.46 2.46 -14.07
CA PRO A 81 -13.39 3.38 -14.72
C PRO A 81 -14.79 3.38 -14.13
N THR A 82 -15.18 2.30 -13.44
CA THR A 82 -16.45 2.16 -12.74
C THR A 82 -16.44 0.96 -11.79
N LEU A 83 -17.05 1.11 -10.61
CA LEU A 83 -17.23 0.04 -9.63
C LEU A 83 -18.69 -0.44 -9.54
N ALA A 84 -19.56 0.04 -10.43
CA ALA A 84 -20.97 -0.34 -10.35
C ALA A 84 -21.14 -1.85 -10.65
N VAL A 85 -22.06 -2.49 -9.92
CA VAL A 85 -22.27 -3.95 -9.98
C VAL A 85 -22.53 -4.46 -11.40
N HIS A 86 -23.29 -3.70 -12.20
CA HIS A 86 -23.60 -4.04 -13.60
C HIS A 86 -22.37 -4.02 -14.52
N HIS A 87 -21.25 -3.46 -14.06
CA HIS A 87 -20.00 -3.51 -14.78
C HIS A 87 -19.10 -4.69 -14.44
N LEU A 88 -19.49 -5.53 -13.46
CA LEU A 88 -18.76 -6.72 -13.04
C LEU A 88 -17.27 -6.41 -12.81
N PRO A 89 -16.94 -5.65 -11.74
CA PRO A 89 -15.57 -5.19 -11.48
C PRO A 89 -14.62 -6.32 -11.01
N HIS A 90 -14.95 -7.58 -11.30
CA HIS A 90 -14.24 -8.78 -10.82
C HIS A 90 -12.74 -8.69 -11.08
N SER A 91 -12.34 -8.35 -12.32
CA SER A 91 -10.93 -8.11 -12.67
C SER A 91 -10.22 -7.11 -11.74
N ALA A 92 -10.83 -5.96 -11.44
CA ALA A 92 -10.23 -4.96 -10.56
C ALA A 92 -10.19 -5.44 -9.08
N CYS A 93 -11.19 -6.19 -8.64
CA CYS A 93 -11.19 -6.82 -7.32
C CYS A 93 -10.14 -7.92 -7.20
N ASP A 94 -9.95 -8.74 -8.25
CA ASP A 94 -8.92 -9.78 -8.31
C ASP A 94 -7.52 -9.16 -8.27
N VAL A 95 -7.29 -8.08 -9.02
CA VAL A 95 -6.06 -7.27 -8.95
C VAL A 95 -5.80 -6.79 -7.52
N ALA A 96 -6.79 -6.17 -6.89
CA ALA A 96 -6.65 -5.65 -5.53
C ALA A 96 -6.41 -6.74 -4.48
N GLU A 97 -7.02 -7.91 -4.66
CA GLU A 97 -6.80 -9.07 -3.80
C GLU A 97 -5.39 -9.63 -3.97
N HIS A 98 -4.91 -9.78 -5.22
CA HIS A 98 -3.59 -10.33 -5.49
C HIS A 98 -2.45 -9.44 -4.98
N LEU A 99 -2.60 -8.12 -5.07
CA LEU A 99 -1.67 -7.16 -4.47
C LEU A 99 -1.63 -7.26 -2.93
N ARG A 100 -2.79 -7.48 -2.28
CA ARG A 100 -2.86 -7.64 -0.82
C ARG A 100 -2.12 -8.89 -0.33
N ARG A 101 -2.09 -9.96 -1.13
CA ARG A 101 -1.35 -11.19 -0.79
C ARG A 101 0.15 -10.94 -0.62
N ASP A 102 0.70 -9.97 -1.34
CA ASP A 102 2.11 -9.56 -1.24
C ASP A 102 2.34 -8.41 -0.24
N GLY A 103 1.32 -8.09 0.57
CA GLY A 103 1.40 -7.16 1.69
C GLY A 103 0.92 -5.73 1.41
N ALA A 104 0.47 -5.41 0.19
CA ALA A 104 -0.02 -4.07 -0.14
C ALA A 104 -1.35 -3.75 0.58
N ASN A 105 -1.54 -2.52 1.03
CA ASN A 105 -2.86 -2.00 1.32
C ASN A 105 -3.47 -1.45 0.03
N THR A 106 -4.63 -1.95 -0.38
CA THR A 106 -5.27 -1.52 -1.63
C THR A 106 -6.61 -0.84 -1.40
N ASN A 107 -6.77 0.34 -2.01
CA ASN A 107 -8.00 1.11 -2.00
C ASN A 107 -8.63 1.09 -3.39
N MET A 108 -9.87 0.62 -3.48
CA MET A 108 -10.61 0.60 -4.74
C MET A 108 -11.21 1.98 -4.99
N ILE A 109 -10.86 2.61 -6.11
CA ILE A 109 -11.39 3.91 -6.52
C ILE A 109 -12.18 3.72 -7.82
N GLY A 110 -13.47 4.03 -7.77
CA GLY A 110 -14.34 4.04 -8.94
C GLY A 110 -14.48 5.46 -9.47
N LEU A 111 -14.09 5.69 -10.72
CA LEU A 111 -14.24 7.00 -11.34
C LEU A 111 -15.71 7.29 -11.65
N ALA A 112 -16.17 8.50 -11.32
CA ALA A 112 -17.51 8.97 -11.62
C ALA A 112 -17.73 9.18 -13.12
N ARG A 113 -16.67 9.54 -13.87
CA ARG A 113 -16.72 9.86 -15.32
C ARG A 113 -15.59 9.23 -16.15
N GLY A 114 -15.16 8.02 -15.78
CA GLY A 114 -14.23 7.19 -16.58
C GLY A 114 -14.90 6.41 -17.74
N MET A 115 -16.20 6.63 -17.96
CA MET A 115 -17.08 5.78 -18.77
C MET A 115 -16.81 5.86 -20.29
N GLY A 116 -16.22 4.79 -20.83
CA GLY A 116 -16.30 4.45 -22.25
C GLY A 116 -15.29 5.14 -23.19
N ARG A 117 -15.60 5.10 -24.50
CA ARG A 117 -14.73 5.55 -25.63
C ARG A 117 -14.85 7.05 -25.94
N ARG A 118 -15.91 7.71 -25.46
CA ARG A 118 -16.27 9.10 -25.81
C ARG A 118 -15.79 10.14 -24.78
N VAL A 119 -15.76 9.78 -23.49
CA VAL A 119 -15.34 10.69 -22.41
C VAL A 119 -14.44 9.90 -21.44
N ALA A 120 -13.27 10.46 -21.14
CA ALA A 120 -12.36 9.95 -20.12
C ALA A 120 -11.82 11.19 -19.39
N LEU A 121 -12.48 11.54 -18.30
CA LEU A 121 -12.15 12.71 -17.48
C LEU A 121 -12.11 12.26 -16.03
N SER A 122 -11.07 12.68 -15.32
CA SER A 122 -10.99 12.55 -13.87
C SER A 122 -11.35 13.90 -13.26
N ALA A 123 -12.19 13.90 -12.22
CA ALA A 123 -12.48 15.13 -11.48
C ALA A 123 -11.26 15.54 -10.64
N ASP A 124 -11.12 16.83 -10.34
CA ASP A 124 -10.02 17.34 -9.49
C ASP A 124 -9.96 16.61 -8.13
N TYR A 125 -11.13 16.32 -7.55
CA TYR A 125 -11.24 15.53 -6.33
C TYR A 125 -10.66 14.11 -6.47
N GLU A 126 -10.96 13.42 -7.58
CA GLU A 126 -10.48 12.05 -7.84
C GLU A 126 -8.97 12.03 -8.03
N ARG A 127 -8.42 13.00 -8.75
CA ARG A 127 -6.96 13.16 -8.94
C ARG A 127 -6.25 13.36 -7.61
N ARG A 128 -6.74 14.29 -6.78
CA ARG A 128 -6.18 14.53 -5.45
C ARG A 128 -6.23 13.28 -4.58
N LEU A 129 -7.36 12.57 -4.59
CA LEU A 129 -7.50 11.32 -3.85
C LEU A 129 -6.52 10.24 -4.33
N ILE A 130 -6.33 10.09 -5.65
CA ILE A 130 -5.37 9.13 -6.20
C ILE A 130 -3.94 9.50 -5.77
N ASN A 131 -3.55 10.78 -5.88
CA ASN A 131 -2.21 11.27 -5.51
C ASN A 131 -1.88 11.15 -4.01
N GLU A 132 -2.84 10.82 -3.15
CA GLU A 132 -2.53 10.52 -1.74
C GLU A 132 -1.86 9.15 -1.55
N HIS A 133 -1.88 8.27 -2.55
CA HIS A 133 -1.37 6.90 -2.49
C HIS A 133 0.08 6.82 -3.01
N ASP A 134 0.75 5.68 -2.82
CA ASP A 134 2.11 5.47 -3.34
C ASP A 134 2.09 5.18 -4.85
N ILE A 135 1.11 4.39 -5.31
CA ILE A 135 0.99 3.95 -6.71
C ILE A 135 -0.48 4.01 -7.15
N ALA A 136 -0.71 4.46 -8.39
CA ALA A 136 -1.99 4.38 -9.06
C ALA A 136 -2.00 3.19 -10.05
N LEU A 137 -2.78 2.14 -9.75
CA LEU A 137 -3.00 1.02 -10.65
C LEU A 137 -4.35 1.17 -11.36
N PHE A 138 -4.33 1.52 -12.64
CA PHE A 138 -5.53 1.62 -13.47
C PHE A 138 -5.90 0.28 -14.10
N SER A 139 -7.07 -0.24 -13.76
CA SER A 139 -7.61 -1.47 -14.33
C SER A 139 -8.55 -1.15 -15.50
N PHE A 140 -8.10 -1.43 -16.73
CA PHE A 140 -8.86 -1.13 -17.94
C PHE A 140 -9.48 -2.37 -18.60
N GLY A 141 -10.28 -2.10 -19.64
CA GLY A 141 -11.00 -3.12 -20.39
C GLY A 141 -10.14 -3.83 -21.44
N THR A 142 -10.80 -4.37 -22.44
CA THR A 142 -10.19 -5.23 -23.47
C THR A 142 -9.95 -4.51 -24.82
N PHE A 143 -10.26 -3.22 -24.92
CA PHE A 143 -10.16 -2.48 -26.18
C PHE A 143 -8.83 -1.73 -26.30
N ALA A 144 -7.94 -2.20 -27.17
CA ALA A 144 -6.62 -1.60 -27.39
C ALA A 144 -6.70 -0.11 -27.78
N ASP A 145 -7.54 0.26 -28.75
CA ASP A 145 -7.73 1.66 -29.16
C ASP A 145 -8.15 2.57 -27.99
N CYS A 146 -9.00 2.07 -27.10
CA CYS A 146 -9.40 2.82 -25.92
C CYS A 146 -8.22 3.06 -24.98
N ILE A 147 -7.43 2.01 -24.71
CA ILE A 147 -6.27 2.07 -23.81
C ILE A 147 -5.19 3.00 -24.36
N LYS A 148 -4.86 2.90 -25.66
CA LYS A 148 -3.82 3.71 -26.28
C LYS A 148 -4.22 5.17 -26.47
N ASN A 149 -5.44 5.42 -26.95
CA ASN A 149 -5.80 6.74 -27.50
C ASN A 149 -6.79 7.54 -26.65
N LYS A 150 -7.48 6.92 -25.67
CA LYS A 150 -8.55 7.57 -24.90
C LYS A 150 -8.26 7.63 -23.42
N LYS A 151 -7.78 6.53 -22.84
CA LYS A 151 -7.52 6.43 -21.40
C LYS A 151 -6.30 7.22 -20.88
N PRO A 152 -5.27 7.58 -21.66
CA PRO A 152 -4.17 8.39 -21.14
C PRO A 152 -4.58 9.74 -20.57
N LYS A 153 -5.73 10.29 -20.98
CA LYS A 153 -6.29 11.51 -20.39
C LYS A 153 -6.62 11.39 -18.89
N LEU A 154 -6.82 10.17 -18.40
CA LEU A 154 -7.08 9.92 -16.97
C LEU A 154 -5.81 10.08 -16.12
N PHE A 155 -4.63 10.04 -16.76
CA PHE A 155 -3.33 10.16 -16.10
C PHE A 155 -2.92 11.61 -15.90
N GLU A 156 -3.55 12.55 -16.61
CA GLU A 156 -3.26 13.97 -16.48
C GLU A 156 -3.49 14.45 -15.03
N GLY A 157 -2.45 15.02 -14.43
CA GLY A 157 -2.46 15.52 -13.05
C GLY A 157 -2.25 14.44 -11.98
N ILE A 158 -1.95 13.19 -12.38
CA ILE A 158 -1.45 12.17 -11.46
C ILE A 158 0.07 12.32 -11.37
N GLU A 159 0.58 12.46 -10.15
CA GLU A 159 2.00 12.76 -9.87
C GLU A 159 2.77 11.54 -9.35
N ILE A 160 2.05 10.48 -9.00
CA ILE A 160 2.59 9.22 -8.50
C ILE A 160 2.73 8.20 -9.65
N PRO A 161 3.55 7.16 -9.51
CA PRO A 161 3.71 6.14 -10.54
C PRO A 161 2.39 5.50 -10.98
N ILE A 162 2.25 5.33 -12.30
CA ILE A 162 1.04 4.85 -12.96
C ILE A 162 1.30 3.48 -13.58
N VAL A 163 0.65 2.47 -12.99
CA VAL A 163 0.61 1.10 -13.51
C VAL A 163 -0.73 0.88 -14.18
N VAL A 164 -0.73 0.26 -15.36
CA VAL A 164 -1.94 0.03 -16.14
C VAL A 164 -2.10 -1.44 -16.46
N THR A 165 -3.28 -1.99 -16.20
CA THR A 165 -3.65 -3.33 -16.64
C THR A 165 -4.69 -3.26 -17.76
N GLY A 166 -4.58 -4.16 -18.74
CA GLY A 166 -5.55 -4.26 -19.82
C GLY A 166 -5.61 -5.65 -20.42
N GLY A 167 -6.69 -5.92 -21.16
CA GLY A 167 -6.88 -7.21 -21.82
C GLY A 167 -5.87 -7.48 -22.95
N PRO A 168 -5.64 -6.55 -23.89
CA PRO A 168 -4.71 -6.75 -25.00
C PRO A 168 -3.27 -6.81 -24.50
N ASP A 169 -2.44 -7.57 -25.20
CA ASP A 169 -0.99 -7.53 -25.00
C ASP A 169 -0.42 -6.34 -25.78
N LEU A 170 0.06 -5.33 -25.05
CA LEU A 170 0.61 -4.08 -25.56
C LEU A 170 1.97 -3.83 -24.90
N LEU A 171 2.80 -2.99 -25.53
CA LEU A 171 4.01 -2.50 -24.89
C LEU A 171 3.68 -1.32 -23.98
N THR A 172 4.49 -1.04 -22.96
CA THR A 172 4.29 0.14 -22.10
C THR A 172 4.30 1.44 -22.91
N GLU A 173 5.19 1.55 -23.89
CA GLU A 173 5.29 2.69 -24.81
C GLU A 173 4.04 2.94 -25.66
N ASP A 174 3.18 1.94 -25.82
CA ASP A 174 1.89 2.09 -26.51
C ASP A 174 0.84 2.84 -25.67
N VAL A 175 1.09 3.00 -24.37
CA VAL A 175 0.16 3.61 -23.42
C VAL A 175 0.79 4.89 -22.88
N PRO A 176 0.54 6.05 -23.53
CA PRO A 176 1.14 7.31 -23.14
C PRO A 176 0.94 7.63 -21.66
N ASN A 177 2.00 8.16 -21.03
CA ASN A 177 2.05 8.55 -19.61
C ASN A 177 1.82 7.42 -18.59
N ALA A 178 1.81 6.16 -19.01
CA ALA A 178 1.90 5.03 -18.08
C ALA A 178 3.38 4.67 -17.86
N ASP A 179 3.78 4.44 -16.62
CA ASP A 179 5.12 3.95 -16.28
C ASP A 179 5.26 2.46 -16.59
N VAL A 180 4.17 1.70 -16.44
CA VAL A 180 4.15 0.27 -16.70
C VAL A 180 2.79 -0.17 -17.27
N TYR A 181 2.82 -0.95 -18.36
CA TYR A 181 1.64 -1.69 -18.84
C TYR A 181 1.77 -3.19 -18.60
N ILE A 182 0.64 -3.82 -18.26
CA ILE A 182 0.49 -5.26 -18.05
C ILE A 182 -0.73 -5.75 -18.85
N GLY A 183 -0.47 -6.62 -19.84
CA GLY A 183 -1.49 -7.25 -20.65
C GLY A 183 -2.22 -8.40 -19.96
N ASN A 184 -3.21 -8.97 -20.65
CA ASN A 184 -3.99 -10.15 -20.22
C ASN A 184 -4.79 -10.01 -18.91
N ILE A 185 -4.91 -8.79 -18.37
CA ILE A 185 -5.73 -8.46 -17.20
C ILE A 185 -6.72 -7.38 -17.59
N GLY A 186 -7.76 -7.80 -18.32
CA GLY A 186 -8.84 -6.95 -18.78
C GLY A 186 -10.16 -7.21 -18.07
N ARG A 187 -11.16 -6.40 -18.43
CA ARG A 187 -12.54 -6.60 -17.96
C ARG A 187 -13.12 -7.92 -18.48
N VAL A 188 -13.45 -8.82 -17.55
CA VAL A 188 -14.09 -10.11 -17.78
C VAL A 188 -15.32 -10.30 -16.87
N ALA A 189 -16.23 -11.19 -17.26
CA ALA A 189 -17.46 -11.47 -16.51
C ALA A 189 -17.29 -12.54 -15.40
N HIS A 190 -16.10 -13.10 -15.26
CA HIS A 190 -15.75 -14.12 -14.27
C HIS A 190 -14.56 -13.67 -13.40
N ARG A 191 -14.29 -14.39 -12.31
CA ARG A 191 -13.08 -14.19 -11.50
C ARG A 191 -11.87 -14.73 -12.25
N LEU A 192 -10.75 -14.01 -12.19
CA LEU A 192 -9.48 -14.42 -12.80
C LEU A 192 -8.94 -15.66 -12.07
N ARG A 193 -9.10 -16.83 -12.70
CA ARG A 193 -8.77 -18.15 -12.10
C ARG A 193 -8.08 -19.08 -13.08
N LYS A 194 -8.05 -18.76 -14.37
CA LYS A 194 -7.34 -19.56 -15.36
C LYS A 194 -5.85 -19.40 -15.16
N SER A 195 -5.07 -20.43 -15.50
CA SER A 195 -3.62 -20.44 -15.30
C SER A 195 -2.90 -19.25 -15.94
N GLU A 196 -3.32 -18.83 -17.13
CA GLU A 196 -2.78 -17.65 -17.83
C GLU A 196 -3.13 -16.32 -17.13
N GLU A 197 -4.35 -16.22 -16.60
CA GLU A 197 -4.83 -15.05 -15.85
C GLU A 197 -4.07 -14.93 -14.51
N LEU A 198 -3.89 -16.04 -13.80
CA LEU A 198 -3.09 -16.10 -12.57
C LEU A 198 -1.63 -15.74 -12.82
N SER A 199 -1.05 -16.28 -13.90
CA SER A 199 0.32 -15.95 -14.31
C SER A 199 0.47 -14.46 -14.61
N SER A 200 -0.55 -13.84 -15.21
CA SER A 200 -0.56 -12.39 -15.49
C SER A 200 -0.65 -11.58 -14.21
N LEU A 201 -1.46 -12.00 -13.22
CA LEU A 201 -1.51 -11.38 -11.89
C LEU A 201 -0.17 -11.50 -11.14
N ASP A 202 0.55 -12.62 -11.28
CA ASP A 202 1.89 -12.77 -10.69
C ASP A 202 2.91 -11.85 -11.35
N ILE A 203 2.82 -11.67 -12.68
CA ILE A 203 3.62 -10.68 -13.42
C ILE A 203 3.29 -9.25 -12.95
N MET A 204 2.02 -8.94 -12.73
CA MET A 204 1.59 -7.66 -12.20
C MET A 204 2.23 -7.37 -10.84
N ASN A 205 2.11 -8.30 -9.88
CA ASN A 205 2.71 -8.13 -8.56
C ASN A 205 4.23 -7.89 -8.65
N ARG A 206 4.93 -8.65 -9.49
CA ARG A 206 6.38 -8.48 -9.69
C ARG A 206 6.73 -7.10 -10.24
N LYS A 207 6.04 -6.64 -11.30
CA LYS A 207 6.27 -5.33 -11.89
C LYS A 207 5.94 -4.19 -10.92
N VAL A 208 4.88 -4.32 -10.14
CA VAL A 208 4.55 -3.34 -9.08
C VAL A 208 5.63 -3.34 -8.00
N ALA A 209 6.14 -4.52 -7.60
CA ALA A 209 7.23 -4.63 -6.63
C ALA A 209 8.55 -4.01 -7.15
N GLU A 210 8.82 -4.10 -8.45
CA GLU A 210 9.95 -3.40 -9.09
C GLU A 210 9.80 -1.87 -8.98
N VAL A 211 8.61 -1.33 -9.25
CA VAL A 211 8.31 0.11 -9.08
C VAL A 211 8.51 0.53 -7.62
N VAL A 212 7.95 -0.22 -6.67
CA VAL A 212 8.15 0.02 -5.23
C VAL A 212 9.64 -0.05 -4.86
N GLY A 213 10.39 -0.99 -5.44
CA GLY A 213 11.83 -1.13 -5.25
C GLY A 213 12.60 0.13 -5.65
N ILE A 214 12.29 0.70 -6.82
CA ILE A 214 12.88 1.96 -7.30
C ILE A 214 12.54 3.12 -6.34
N MET A 215 11.29 3.21 -5.87
CA MET A 215 10.87 4.24 -4.91
C MET A 215 11.60 4.11 -3.57
N ARG A 216 11.77 2.88 -3.07
CA ARG A 216 12.55 2.60 -1.85
C ARG A 216 14.03 2.95 -2.02
N GLU A 217 14.61 2.67 -3.18
CA GLU A 217 15.99 3.06 -3.48
C GLU A 217 16.14 4.58 -3.48
N ASP A 218 15.18 5.31 -4.06
CA ASP A 218 15.16 6.78 -4.00
C ASP A 218 15.03 7.29 -2.55
N LEU A 219 14.12 6.70 -1.77
CA LEU A 219 14.00 6.96 -0.32
C LEU A 219 15.27 6.66 0.46
N SER A 220 16.08 5.68 0.04
CA SER A 220 17.33 5.37 0.73
C SER A 220 18.42 6.42 0.53
N LYS A 221 18.34 7.24 -0.52
CA LYS A 221 19.30 8.32 -0.81
C LYS A 221 19.10 9.52 0.10
N ASP A 222 17.84 9.79 0.46
CA ASP A 222 17.43 10.81 1.42
C ASP A 222 16.32 10.20 2.30
N PRO A 223 16.67 9.58 3.43
CA PRO A 223 15.72 8.85 4.27
C PRO A 223 14.70 9.78 4.92
N LEU A 224 13.64 9.19 5.47
CA LEU A 224 12.64 9.92 6.24
C LEU A 224 13.20 10.30 7.61
N ALA A 225 12.76 11.45 8.13
CA ALA A 225 13.14 11.92 9.46
C ALA A 225 12.67 10.97 10.59
N VAL A 226 11.68 10.12 10.33
CA VAL A 226 11.27 9.02 11.21
C VAL A 226 10.67 7.91 10.37
N LEU A 227 10.85 6.65 10.79
CA LEU A 227 10.26 5.50 10.08
C LEU A 227 8.73 5.47 10.25
N PRO A 228 7.93 5.30 9.18
CA PRO A 228 6.47 5.21 9.28
C PRO A 228 5.95 4.14 10.27
N PRO A 229 6.54 2.94 10.37
CA PRO A 229 6.17 1.94 11.38
C PRO A 229 6.36 2.42 12.83
N ARG A 230 7.35 3.29 13.08
CA ARG A 230 7.59 3.89 14.39
C ARG A 230 6.46 4.85 14.75
N VAL A 231 6.06 5.73 13.82
CA VAL A 231 4.90 6.62 14.01
C VAL A 231 3.61 5.82 14.23
N MET A 232 3.44 4.73 13.49
CA MET A 232 2.30 3.83 13.68
C MET A 232 2.26 3.24 15.09
N LYS A 233 3.39 2.79 15.63
CA LYS A 233 3.49 2.30 17.02
C LYS A 233 3.02 3.37 18.02
N GLU A 234 3.54 4.60 17.90
CA GLU A 234 3.16 5.71 18.79
C GLU A 234 1.66 6.05 18.71
N ILE A 235 1.05 5.96 17.54
CA ILE A 235 -0.40 6.16 17.39
C ILE A 235 -1.19 5.12 18.19
N TYR A 236 -0.80 3.84 18.10
CA TYR A 236 -1.48 2.77 18.83
C TYR A 236 -1.29 2.89 20.34
N GLU A 237 -0.15 3.41 20.81
CA GLU A 237 0.14 3.57 22.24
C GLU A 237 -0.51 4.82 22.85
N GLN A 238 -0.54 5.93 22.11
CA GLN A 238 -0.96 7.24 22.65
C GLN A 238 -2.39 7.66 22.26
N ILE A 239 -3.02 7.00 21.27
CA ILE A 239 -4.37 7.33 20.78
C ILE A 239 -5.29 6.10 20.86
N PRO A 240 -5.86 5.79 22.04
CA PRO A 240 -6.71 4.60 22.24
C PRO A 240 -7.94 4.54 21.33
N GLU A 241 -8.45 5.68 20.85
CA GLU A 241 -9.61 5.76 19.97
C GLU A 241 -9.39 5.02 18.64
N ILE A 242 -8.13 4.79 18.24
CA ILE A 242 -7.80 4.03 17.03
C ILE A 242 -8.29 2.57 17.12
N GLU A 243 -8.38 1.99 18.32
CA GLU A 243 -8.86 0.62 18.53
C GLU A 243 -10.37 0.48 18.29
N GLN A 244 -11.12 1.59 18.35
CA GLN A 244 -12.56 1.62 18.12
C GLN A 244 -12.92 1.71 16.63
N VAL A 245 -11.93 1.91 15.76
CA VAL A 245 -12.12 2.03 14.32
C VAL A 245 -12.46 0.65 13.74
N LEU A 246 -13.68 0.53 13.21
CA LEU A 246 -14.20 -0.72 12.65
C LEU A 246 -13.69 -1.03 11.23
N THR A 247 -13.07 -0.05 10.55
CA THR A 247 -12.51 -0.29 9.22
C THR A 247 -11.25 -1.13 9.29
N PRO A 248 -11.02 -2.05 8.35
CA PRO A 248 -9.79 -2.85 8.32
C PRO A 248 -8.57 -1.94 8.21
N ALA A 249 -7.48 -2.31 8.88
CA ALA A 249 -6.23 -1.52 9.00
C ALA A 249 -6.50 -0.05 9.38
N PRO A 250 -6.86 0.24 10.66
CA PRO A 250 -7.13 1.59 11.15
C PRO A 250 -6.01 2.59 10.86
N VAL A 251 -4.76 2.13 10.95
CA VAL A 251 -3.57 2.84 10.46
C VAL A 251 -3.04 2.09 9.24
N THR A 252 -2.85 2.80 8.14
CA THR A 252 -2.38 2.25 6.86
C THR A 252 -1.03 2.90 6.53
N LEU A 253 0.02 2.10 6.42
CA LEU A 253 1.35 2.60 6.07
C LEU A 253 1.44 2.96 4.58
N GLN A 254 2.25 3.98 4.32
CA GLN A 254 2.71 4.42 2.99
C GLN A 254 4.24 4.47 3.00
N LEU A 255 4.86 4.59 1.82
CA LEU A 255 6.33 4.64 1.75
C LEU A 255 6.91 5.87 2.42
N ASP A 256 6.21 7.01 2.36
CA ASP A 256 6.63 8.32 2.88
C ASP A 256 5.80 8.77 4.10
N GLY A 257 4.99 7.89 4.68
CA GLY A 257 4.01 8.31 5.67
C GLY A 257 2.98 7.26 6.05
N LEU A 258 1.80 7.72 6.43
CA LEU A 258 0.71 6.86 6.88
C LEU A 258 -0.64 7.57 6.81
N ARG A 259 -1.71 6.78 6.70
CA ARG A 259 -3.10 7.23 6.80
C ARG A 259 -3.72 6.69 8.09
N VAL A 260 -4.33 7.57 8.87
CA VAL A 260 -5.02 7.24 10.12
C VAL A 260 -6.51 7.46 9.92
N LYS A 261 -7.31 6.39 10.07
CA LYS A 261 -8.76 6.38 9.79
C LYS A 261 -9.59 6.96 10.95
N LEU A 262 -9.13 8.10 11.48
CA LEU A 262 -9.83 8.96 12.41
C LEU A 262 -10.21 10.27 11.72
N PRO A 263 -11.32 10.93 12.09
CA PRO A 263 -11.70 12.23 11.53
C PRO A 263 -10.61 13.29 11.77
N TYR A 264 -10.23 14.03 10.73
CA TYR A 264 -9.17 15.03 10.80
C TYR A 264 -9.50 16.16 11.77
N ASP A 265 -10.68 16.76 11.61
CA ASP A 265 -11.13 17.90 12.42
C ASP A 265 -11.09 17.62 13.93
N GLU A 266 -11.34 16.38 14.33
CA GLU A 266 -11.38 15.96 15.74
C GLU A 266 -10.00 15.54 16.29
N PHE A 267 -9.17 14.86 15.49
CA PHE A 267 -7.99 14.15 15.99
C PHE A 267 -6.63 14.70 15.52
N HIS A 268 -6.59 15.59 14.51
CA HIS A 268 -5.32 16.09 13.95
C HIS A 268 -4.36 16.65 15.01
N GLY A 269 -4.84 17.46 15.95
CA GLY A 269 -4.01 18.05 17.01
C GLY A 269 -3.46 17.02 17.99
N LYS A 270 -4.17 15.91 18.25
CA LYS A 270 -3.61 14.80 19.05
C LYS A 270 -2.48 14.11 18.30
N VAL A 271 -2.68 13.85 17.00
CA VAL A 271 -1.68 13.23 16.13
C VAL A 271 -0.43 14.11 15.99
N GLU A 272 -0.59 15.42 15.79
CA GLU A 272 0.53 16.37 15.70
C GLU A 272 1.39 16.44 16.97
N ASN A 273 0.77 16.24 18.14
CA ASN A 273 1.42 16.29 19.44
C ASN A 273 1.91 14.93 19.95
N LEU A 274 1.90 13.88 19.12
CA LEU A 274 2.54 12.61 19.46
C LEU A 274 4.00 12.85 19.83
N GLU A 275 4.40 12.38 20.99
CA GLU A 275 5.74 12.57 21.55
C GLU A 275 6.53 11.27 21.42
N PHE A 276 7.71 11.33 20.84
CA PHE A 276 8.63 10.20 20.79
C PHE A 276 9.49 10.16 22.07
N ASP A 277 10.07 9.01 22.39
CA ASP A 277 10.95 8.82 23.56
C ASP A 277 12.10 9.86 23.66
N GLU A 278 12.55 10.40 22.54
CA GLU A 278 13.57 11.45 22.45
C GLU A 278 13.05 12.86 22.79
N GLY A 279 11.77 13.02 23.13
CA GLY A 279 11.11 14.29 23.46
C GLY A 279 10.77 15.16 22.25
N THR A 280 10.83 14.61 21.04
CA THR A 280 10.45 15.28 19.79
C THR A 280 8.98 15.06 19.48
N ARG A 281 8.29 16.04 18.88
CA ARG A 281 6.89 15.90 18.46
C ARG A 281 6.74 15.57 16.98
N LEU A 282 5.69 14.84 16.61
CA LEU A 282 5.42 14.48 15.22
C LEU A 282 5.28 15.70 14.29
N MET A 283 4.69 16.81 14.75
CA MET A 283 4.56 18.04 13.96
C MET A 283 5.89 18.62 13.45
N GLU A 284 7.00 18.33 14.13
CA GLU A 284 8.34 18.75 13.72
C GLU A 284 8.83 17.93 12.52
N LEU A 285 8.51 16.63 12.53
CA LEU A 285 9.01 15.62 11.58
C LEU A 285 8.09 15.38 10.37
N ALA A 286 6.80 15.70 10.49
CA ALA A 286 5.81 15.36 9.48
C ALA A 286 4.80 16.49 9.24
N ARG A 287 4.05 16.40 8.14
CA ARG A 287 2.90 17.23 7.81
C ARG A 287 1.63 16.42 8.03
N VAL A 288 0.70 16.94 8.82
CA VAL A 288 -0.58 16.29 9.12
C VAL A 288 -1.68 17.00 8.32
N LEU A 289 -2.24 16.30 7.34
CA LEU A 289 -3.11 16.85 6.31
C LEU A 289 -4.49 16.16 6.32
N PRO A 290 -5.56 16.87 5.93
CA PRO A 290 -6.87 16.25 5.74
C PRO A 290 -6.87 15.43 4.44
N SER A 291 -7.23 14.16 4.57
CA SER A 291 -7.36 13.21 3.46
C SER A 291 -8.67 13.44 2.71
N LYS A 292 -8.63 13.41 1.38
CA LYS A 292 -9.84 13.36 0.53
C LYS A 292 -10.60 12.06 0.70
N MET A 293 -9.98 11.01 1.25
CA MET A 293 -10.72 9.84 1.71
C MET A 293 -11.40 10.13 3.05
N LYS A 294 -12.72 10.39 3.02
CA LYS A 294 -13.61 10.49 4.19
C LYS A 294 -13.13 11.45 5.30
N ASP A 295 -12.34 12.46 4.94
CA ASP A 295 -11.72 13.39 5.89
C ASP A 295 -10.88 12.70 6.97
N TYR A 296 -10.22 11.60 6.60
CA TYR A 296 -9.24 10.95 7.46
C TYR A 296 -7.98 11.80 7.63
N ILE A 297 -7.07 11.35 8.49
CA ILE A 297 -5.77 12.02 8.67
C ILE A 297 -4.75 11.38 7.74
N LEU A 298 -4.05 12.20 6.96
CA LEU A 298 -2.91 11.81 6.15
C LEU A 298 -1.64 12.43 6.74
N ILE A 299 -0.67 11.60 7.08
CA ILE A 299 0.62 12.01 7.65
C ILE A 299 1.67 11.81 6.57
N LYS A 300 2.34 12.88 6.16
CA LYS A 300 3.48 12.86 5.23
C LYS A 300 4.75 13.21 5.98
N ILE A 301 5.63 12.25 6.16
CA ILE A 301 6.87 12.41 6.91
C ILE A 301 7.88 13.14 6.02
N LYS A 302 8.55 14.13 6.59
CA LYS A 302 9.57 14.92 5.88
C LYS A 302 10.85 14.11 5.72
N ARG A 303 11.65 14.47 4.73
CA ARG A 303 12.98 13.90 4.55
C ARG A 303 13.94 14.40 5.64
N GLU A 304 14.98 13.62 5.94
CA GLU A 304 16.06 14.02 6.86
C GLU A 304 16.69 15.35 6.41
N SER A 305 16.86 15.54 5.11
CA SER A 305 17.39 16.78 4.54
C SER A 305 16.52 18.03 4.81
N GLU A 306 15.21 17.88 4.99
CA GLU A 306 14.28 18.98 5.29
C GLU A 306 14.29 19.38 6.77
N VAL A 307 14.53 18.42 7.67
CA VAL A 307 14.42 18.59 9.12
C VAL A 307 15.80 18.80 9.77
N GLY A 308 16.85 18.23 9.18
CA GLY A 308 18.24 18.30 9.66
C GLY A 308 18.62 17.22 10.67
N PHE A 309 17.71 16.31 11.01
CA PHE A 309 17.95 15.15 11.87
C PHE A 309 16.94 14.03 11.59
N ALA A 310 17.25 12.81 12.02
CA ALA A 310 16.38 11.63 11.90
C ALA A 310 16.36 10.81 13.20
N LEU A 311 15.21 10.17 13.45
CA LEU A 311 14.90 9.30 14.59
C LEU A 311 14.77 7.82 14.19
#